data_AF-A0A7Y4MT75-F1
#
_entry.id   AF-A0A7Y4MT75-F1
#
_cell.length_a   1.000
_cell.length_b   1.000
_cell.length_c   1.000
_cell.angle_alpha   90.00
_cell.angle_beta   90.00
_cell.angle_gamma   90.00
#
_symmetry.space_group_name_H-M   'P 1'
#
loop_
_entity.id
_entity.type
_entity.pdbx_description
1 polymer ?
#
loop_
_entity_poly.entity_id
_entity_poly.type
_entity_poly.pdbx_seq_one_letter_code
_entity_poly.pdbx_strand_id
1 'polypeptide(L)'
;MLLVDVLEEHLDEAEFRWLQWERALEAPDFTLEETATREERLLAHLEALEDESALDTVLRPAFDSEEALRVSAATYALLGLGQVDEVLVRLRGAEAPTRAAILRALEVSEAPGLAPRLLELLKLEDTGLQAGVLETLAFRQEAPVEVLARFFTHDKPRARVAALRGAPSLPEETARRHLPALLDSAHPGIRAAAMEAGLASGVQLAWEACRKAVQAPGAHTREAMVLLALGGDEAEAARLVDLLESAELRAHALWALGFSGQVVAMEACVKHLAVPDVARLAGEALSAMTGLRLESAYALPPGERLEDAPVPPEEQESPDADLTPRPEDDLPWPDVAAVKDWWAQNRARFAKGTRYLQGQPFSGPVLVEALGSSPMRRRHVLARELTIRTRGQHRIPTRAFTHHQHEALARAKATAARVRAAPLASTLR
;
A
#
# COMPACT_ATOMS: atom_id res chain seq x y z
N MET A 1 -36.09 -23.34 0.01
CA MET A 1 -36.44 -22.04 0.60
C MET A 1 -35.45 -21.75 1.71
N LEU A 2 -35.58 -22.34 2.91
CA LEU A 2 -34.65 -22.07 4.03
C LEU A 2 -33.14 -22.22 3.72
N LEU A 3 -32.72 -23.17 2.87
CA LEU A 3 -31.29 -23.32 2.52
C LEU A 3 -30.80 -22.25 1.54
N VAL A 4 -31.66 -21.80 0.62
CA VAL A 4 -31.31 -20.77 -0.37
C VAL A 4 -31.19 -19.42 0.32
N ASP A 5 -32.16 -19.08 1.17
CA ASP A 5 -32.18 -17.84 1.94
C ASP A 5 -30.92 -17.71 2.83
N VAL A 6 -30.43 -18.83 3.39
CA VAL A 6 -29.18 -18.86 4.19
C VAL A 6 -27.94 -18.63 3.33
N LEU A 7 -27.88 -19.21 2.13
CA LEU A 7 -26.76 -19.00 1.20
C LEU A 7 -26.74 -17.56 0.65
N GLU A 8 -27.90 -16.98 0.39
CA GLU A 8 -28.02 -15.56 0.00
C GLU A 8 -27.52 -14.64 1.11
N GLU A 9 -27.93 -14.89 2.36
CA GLU A 9 -27.44 -14.15 3.54
C GLU A 9 -25.92 -14.25 3.69
N HIS A 10 -25.33 -15.44 3.47
CA HIS A 10 -23.87 -15.60 3.51
C HIS A 10 -23.16 -14.80 2.41
N LEU A 11 -23.74 -14.71 1.21
CA LEU A 11 -23.18 -13.90 0.13
C LEU A 11 -23.29 -12.40 0.43
N ASP A 12 -24.42 -11.95 0.98
CA ASP A 12 -24.66 -10.56 1.38
C ASP A 12 -23.69 -10.14 2.51
N GLU A 13 -23.53 -10.99 3.53
CA GLU A 13 -22.54 -10.74 4.60
C GLU A 13 -21.10 -10.80 4.05
N ALA A 14 -20.75 -11.75 3.19
CA ALA A 14 -19.41 -11.82 2.59
C ALA A 14 -19.08 -10.55 1.80
N GLU A 15 -20.02 -10.04 1.00
CA GLU A 15 -19.89 -8.79 0.25
C GLU A 15 -19.60 -7.60 1.19
N PHE A 16 -20.42 -7.43 2.23
CA PHE A 16 -20.25 -6.35 3.20
C PHE A 16 -18.94 -6.47 3.98
N ARG A 17 -18.58 -7.68 4.43
CA ARG A 17 -17.36 -7.93 5.18
C ARG A 17 -16.11 -7.76 4.31
N TRP A 18 -16.19 -8.04 3.01
CA TRP A 18 -15.09 -7.78 2.08
C TRP A 18 -14.78 -6.29 2.02
N LEU A 19 -15.81 -5.43 1.92
CA LEU A 19 -15.63 -3.97 1.97
C LEU A 19 -14.93 -3.53 3.26
N GLN A 20 -15.38 -4.05 4.41
CA GLN A 20 -14.81 -3.73 5.72
C GLN A 20 -13.35 -4.17 5.83
N TRP A 21 -13.02 -5.34 5.28
CA TRP A 21 -11.66 -5.87 5.27
C TRP A 21 -10.73 -5.04 4.38
N GLU A 22 -11.14 -4.73 3.14
CA GLU A 22 -10.35 -3.86 2.24
C GLU A 22 -10.09 -2.48 2.86
N ARG A 23 -11.09 -1.89 3.52
CA ARG A 23 -10.93 -0.63 4.27
C ARG A 23 -9.94 -0.78 5.42
N ALA A 24 -10.04 -1.84 6.20
CA ALA A 24 -9.14 -2.11 7.32
C ALA A 24 -7.68 -2.25 6.85
N LEU A 25 -7.42 -2.83 5.66
CA LEU A 25 -6.08 -2.94 5.09
C LEU A 25 -5.38 -1.58 4.86
N GLU A 26 -6.14 -0.49 4.78
CA GLU A 26 -5.64 0.87 4.54
C GLU A 26 -6.00 1.85 5.66
N ALA A 27 -6.48 1.37 6.81
CA ALA A 27 -6.98 2.23 7.87
C ALA A 27 -5.84 2.81 8.76
N PRO A 28 -6.00 4.03 9.29
CA PRO A 28 -5.04 4.64 10.23
C PRO A 28 -5.19 4.14 11.67
N ASP A 29 -6.33 3.55 12.01
CA ASP A 29 -6.79 3.19 13.36
C ASP A 29 -6.86 1.67 13.55
N PHE A 30 -6.47 0.88 12.54
CA PHE A 30 -6.32 -0.56 12.65
C PHE A 30 -4.85 -0.98 12.69
N THR A 31 -4.59 -2.02 13.46
CA THR A 31 -3.38 -2.84 13.41
C THR A 31 -3.61 -4.12 12.60
N LEU A 32 -2.52 -4.86 12.35
CA LEU A 32 -2.61 -6.17 11.69
C LEU A 32 -3.45 -7.17 12.50
N GLU A 33 -3.33 -7.14 13.83
CA GLU A 33 -4.05 -8.03 14.73
C GLU A 33 -5.56 -7.75 14.73
N GLU A 34 -5.96 -6.48 14.82
CA GLU A 34 -7.37 -6.09 14.75
C GLU A 34 -7.98 -6.37 13.37
N THR A 35 -7.18 -6.24 12.30
CA THR A 35 -7.59 -6.62 10.94
C THR A 35 -7.83 -8.12 10.84
N ALA A 36 -7.00 -8.95 11.48
CA ALA A 36 -7.17 -10.40 11.48
C ALA A 36 -8.52 -10.81 12.10
N THR A 37 -8.93 -10.17 13.19
CA THR A 37 -10.25 -10.43 13.81
C THR A 37 -11.43 -10.10 12.87
N ARG A 38 -11.31 -9.06 12.03
CA ARG A 38 -12.33 -8.75 11.02
C ARG A 38 -12.31 -9.75 9.87
N GLU A 39 -11.11 -10.12 9.43
CA GLU A 39 -10.87 -11.08 8.36
C GLU A 39 -11.43 -12.47 8.69
N GLU A 40 -11.29 -12.96 9.92
CA GLU A 40 -11.87 -14.24 10.36
C GLU A 40 -13.38 -14.34 10.08
N ARG A 41 -14.12 -13.23 10.25
CA ARG A 41 -15.56 -13.18 9.98
C ARG A 41 -15.87 -13.22 8.48
N LEU A 42 -15.06 -12.54 7.67
CA LEU A 42 -15.17 -12.61 6.21
C LEU A 42 -14.93 -14.05 5.74
N LEU A 43 -13.83 -14.67 6.18
CA LEU A 43 -13.46 -16.03 5.80
C LEU A 43 -14.55 -17.03 6.18
N ALA A 44 -15.17 -16.91 7.35
CA ALA A 44 -16.27 -17.79 7.77
C ALA A 44 -17.48 -17.75 6.80
N HIS A 45 -17.84 -16.58 6.28
CA HIS A 45 -18.92 -16.45 5.30
C HIS A 45 -18.50 -16.97 3.92
N LEU A 46 -17.26 -16.74 3.51
CA LEU A 46 -16.73 -17.29 2.27
C LEU A 46 -16.67 -18.82 2.30
N GLU A 47 -16.21 -19.42 3.41
CA GLU A 47 -16.17 -20.87 3.61
C GLU A 47 -17.58 -21.47 3.60
N ALA A 48 -18.57 -20.81 4.19
CA ALA A 48 -19.96 -21.26 4.16
C ALA A 48 -20.57 -21.29 2.74
N LEU A 49 -20.00 -20.53 1.81
CA LEU A 49 -20.40 -20.53 0.38
C LEU A 49 -19.67 -21.61 -0.43
N GLU A 50 -18.65 -22.27 0.12
CA GLU A 50 -17.93 -23.38 -0.53
C GLU A 50 -18.72 -24.70 -0.44
N ASP A 51 -20.00 -24.66 -0.78
CA ASP A 51 -20.92 -25.80 -0.85
C ASP A 51 -21.45 -25.94 -2.29
N GLU A 52 -21.52 -27.18 -2.80
CA GLU A 52 -22.00 -27.44 -4.17
C GLU A 52 -23.43 -26.91 -4.42
N SER A 53 -24.28 -26.87 -3.39
CA SER A 53 -25.64 -26.33 -3.50
C SER A 53 -25.67 -24.81 -3.71
N ALA A 54 -24.57 -24.10 -3.41
CA ALA A 54 -24.43 -22.66 -3.64
C ALA A 54 -24.13 -22.31 -5.10
N LEU A 55 -23.59 -23.26 -5.90
CA LEU A 55 -23.09 -23.02 -7.26
C LEU A 55 -24.14 -22.37 -8.17
N ASP A 56 -25.26 -23.06 -8.40
CA ASP A 56 -26.33 -22.61 -9.28
C ASP A 56 -27.31 -21.67 -8.59
N THR A 57 -27.32 -21.67 -7.25
CA THR A 57 -28.29 -20.92 -6.44
C THR A 57 -27.86 -19.47 -6.26
N VAL A 58 -26.61 -19.22 -5.84
CA VAL A 58 -26.14 -17.87 -5.48
C VAL A 58 -24.83 -17.48 -6.16
N LEU A 59 -23.89 -18.41 -6.37
CA LEU A 59 -22.54 -18.10 -6.86
C LEU A 59 -22.51 -17.72 -8.34
N ARG A 60 -23.13 -18.53 -9.21
CA ARG A 60 -23.23 -18.22 -10.64
C ARG A 60 -24.11 -16.99 -10.91
N PRO A 61 -25.29 -16.84 -10.28
CA PRO A 61 -26.11 -15.63 -10.41
C PRO A 61 -25.43 -14.35 -9.92
N ALA A 62 -24.51 -14.40 -8.96
CA ALA A 62 -23.79 -13.23 -8.46
C ALA A 62 -23.02 -12.46 -9.55
N PHE A 63 -22.67 -13.11 -10.67
CA PHE A 63 -21.98 -12.47 -11.80
C PHE A 63 -22.89 -11.58 -12.64
N ASP A 64 -24.21 -11.67 -12.46
CA ASP A 64 -25.18 -10.76 -13.08
C ASP A 64 -25.38 -9.47 -12.25
N SER A 65 -24.78 -9.39 -11.05
CA SER A 65 -24.80 -8.19 -10.21
C SER A 65 -23.83 -7.12 -10.72
N GLU A 66 -24.21 -5.85 -10.56
CA GLU A 66 -23.31 -4.71 -10.77
C GLU A 66 -22.37 -4.48 -9.57
N GLU A 67 -22.61 -5.16 -8.44
CA GLU A 67 -21.82 -5.04 -7.22
C GLU A 67 -20.50 -5.83 -7.29
N ALA A 68 -19.39 -5.10 -7.49
CA ALA A 68 -18.06 -5.69 -7.66
C ALA A 68 -17.60 -6.56 -6.47
N LEU A 69 -18.02 -6.22 -5.25
CA LEU A 69 -17.64 -6.99 -4.06
C LEU A 69 -18.40 -8.31 -3.97
N ARG A 70 -19.66 -8.34 -4.42
CA ARG A 70 -20.43 -9.58 -4.58
C ARG A 70 -19.75 -10.53 -5.56
N VAL A 71 -19.30 -10.01 -6.70
CA VAL A 71 -18.54 -10.77 -7.70
C VAL A 71 -17.22 -11.29 -7.11
N SER A 72 -16.52 -10.49 -6.29
CA SER A 72 -15.29 -10.91 -5.62
C SER A 72 -15.54 -12.08 -4.66
N ALA A 73 -16.56 -11.98 -3.80
CA ALA A 73 -16.94 -13.04 -2.86
C ALA A 73 -17.36 -14.32 -3.59
N ALA A 74 -18.21 -14.22 -4.61
CA ALA A 74 -18.64 -15.37 -5.40
C ALA A 74 -17.48 -16.01 -6.18
N THR A 75 -16.57 -15.20 -6.74
CA THR A 75 -15.37 -15.70 -7.41
C THR A 75 -14.48 -16.46 -6.42
N TYR A 76 -14.29 -15.94 -5.21
CA TYR A 76 -13.50 -16.59 -4.19
C TYR A 76 -14.06 -17.98 -3.83
N ALA A 77 -15.36 -18.07 -3.54
CA ALA A 77 -16.02 -19.33 -3.22
C ALA A 77 -15.97 -20.33 -4.39
N LEU A 78 -16.14 -19.88 -5.64
CA LEU A 78 -15.96 -20.74 -6.83
C LEU A 78 -14.54 -21.30 -6.92
N LEU A 79 -13.52 -20.51 -6.58
CA LEU A 79 -12.14 -20.97 -6.55
C LEU A 79 -11.91 -22.02 -5.44
N GLY A 80 -12.51 -21.84 -4.27
CA GLY A 80 -12.51 -22.82 -3.17
C GLY A 80 -13.16 -24.16 -3.57
N LEU A 81 -14.26 -24.10 -4.32
CA LEU A 81 -14.94 -25.25 -4.94
C LEU A 81 -14.19 -25.88 -6.13
N GLY A 82 -12.98 -25.41 -6.46
CA GLY A 82 -12.17 -25.92 -7.56
C GLY A 82 -12.65 -25.53 -8.97
N GLN A 83 -13.59 -24.59 -9.09
CA GLN A 83 -14.15 -24.12 -10.37
C GLN A 83 -13.22 -23.12 -11.08
N VAL A 84 -11.91 -23.38 -11.09
CA VAL A 84 -10.89 -22.49 -11.66
C VAL A 84 -11.12 -22.24 -13.15
N ASP A 85 -11.45 -23.29 -13.92
CA ASP A 85 -11.69 -23.15 -15.36
C ASP A 85 -12.89 -22.24 -15.64
N GLU A 86 -13.94 -22.34 -14.84
CA GLU A 86 -15.14 -21.52 -14.93
C GLU A 86 -14.83 -20.03 -14.65
N VAL A 87 -14.04 -19.77 -13.61
CA VAL A 87 -13.58 -18.41 -13.26
C VAL A 87 -12.73 -17.80 -14.37
N LEU A 88 -11.80 -18.56 -14.97
CA LEU A 88 -10.96 -18.06 -16.05
C LEU A 88 -11.72 -17.85 -17.37
N VAL A 89 -12.80 -18.61 -17.61
CA VAL A 89 -13.73 -18.31 -18.71
C VAL A 89 -14.44 -16.99 -18.47
N ARG A 90 -14.97 -16.76 -17.26
CA ARG A 90 -15.62 -15.49 -16.89
C ARG A 90 -14.68 -14.31 -16.96
N LEU A 91 -13.47 -14.46 -16.45
CA LEU A 91 -12.44 -13.41 -16.50
C LEU A 91 -12.19 -12.90 -17.93
N ARG A 92 -12.15 -13.81 -18.91
CA ARG A 92 -11.92 -13.46 -20.32
C ARG A 92 -13.12 -12.76 -20.96
N GLY A 93 -14.34 -13.13 -20.56
CA GLY A 93 -15.58 -12.54 -21.08
C GLY A 93 -16.02 -11.26 -20.36
N ALA A 94 -15.49 -10.98 -19.18
CA ALA A 94 -15.92 -9.88 -18.32
C ALA A 94 -15.46 -8.50 -18.81
N GLU A 95 -16.33 -7.51 -18.63
CA GLU A 95 -16.01 -6.08 -18.77
C GLU A 95 -15.17 -5.57 -17.59
N ALA A 96 -14.67 -4.33 -17.68
CA ALA A 96 -13.63 -3.84 -16.78
C ALA A 96 -13.96 -3.90 -15.27
N PRO A 97 -15.16 -3.51 -14.79
CA PRO A 97 -15.49 -3.58 -13.35
C PRO A 97 -15.55 -5.03 -12.83
N THR A 98 -16.32 -5.90 -13.49
CA THR A 98 -16.43 -7.32 -13.15
C THR A 98 -15.08 -8.04 -13.28
N ARG A 99 -14.29 -7.70 -14.31
CA ARG A 99 -12.93 -8.23 -14.50
C ARG A 99 -12.02 -7.85 -13.32
N ALA A 100 -12.10 -6.62 -12.82
CA ALA A 100 -11.33 -6.18 -11.66
C ALA A 100 -11.73 -6.95 -10.39
N ALA A 101 -13.02 -7.18 -10.16
CA ALA A 101 -13.52 -8.00 -9.06
C ALA A 101 -13.00 -9.45 -9.11
N ILE A 102 -13.08 -10.08 -10.28
CA ILE A 102 -12.57 -11.45 -10.48
C ILE A 102 -11.06 -11.51 -10.21
N LEU A 103 -10.29 -10.55 -10.74
CA LEU A 103 -8.85 -10.47 -10.51
C LEU A 103 -8.51 -10.23 -9.04
N ARG A 104 -9.31 -9.44 -8.32
CA ARG A 104 -9.10 -9.20 -6.90
C ARG A 104 -9.30 -10.47 -6.07
N ALA A 105 -10.29 -11.29 -6.38
CA ALA A 105 -10.45 -12.60 -5.76
C ALA A 105 -9.28 -13.55 -6.11
N LEU A 106 -8.81 -13.54 -7.37
CA LEU A 106 -7.65 -14.34 -7.79
C LEU A 106 -6.35 -13.91 -7.09
N GLU A 107 -6.19 -12.63 -6.74
CA GLU A 107 -5.04 -12.13 -5.99
C GLU A 107 -4.91 -12.79 -4.61
N VAL A 108 -6.03 -12.99 -3.93
CA VAL A 108 -6.08 -13.42 -2.52
C VAL A 108 -6.48 -14.89 -2.36
N SER A 109 -6.87 -15.56 -3.45
CA SER A 109 -7.24 -16.97 -3.44
C SER A 109 -6.07 -17.91 -3.15
N GLU A 110 -6.35 -18.95 -2.38
CA GLU A 110 -5.42 -20.04 -2.06
C GLU A 110 -5.56 -21.25 -3.00
N ALA A 111 -6.38 -21.14 -4.06
CA ALA A 111 -6.62 -22.25 -4.97
C ALA A 111 -5.29 -22.72 -5.63
N PRO A 112 -5.02 -24.03 -5.65
CA PRO A 112 -3.76 -24.54 -6.15
C PRO A 112 -3.63 -24.35 -7.65
N GLY A 113 -2.41 -24.06 -8.11
CA GLY A 113 -2.08 -24.05 -9.54
C GLY A 113 -2.59 -22.83 -10.33
N LEU A 114 -2.97 -21.73 -9.66
CA LEU A 114 -3.40 -20.51 -10.35
C LEU A 114 -2.30 -19.89 -11.23
N ALA A 115 -1.06 -19.80 -10.75
CA ALA A 115 0.05 -19.16 -11.48
C ALA A 115 0.27 -19.68 -12.91
N PRO A 116 0.45 -21.01 -13.14
CA PRO A 116 0.57 -21.54 -14.49
C PRO A 116 -0.61 -21.16 -15.40
N ARG A 117 -1.84 -21.17 -14.87
CA ARG A 117 -3.05 -20.84 -15.65
C ARG A 117 -3.13 -19.36 -16.00
N LEU A 118 -2.75 -18.49 -15.07
CA LEU A 118 -2.66 -17.03 -15.30
C LEU A 118 -1.56 -16.70 -16.31
N LEU A 119 -0.40 -17.38 -16.26
CA LEU A 119 0.67 -17.21 -17.24
C LEU A 119 0.22 -17.58 -18.67
N GLU A 120 -0.66 -18.57 -18.84
CA GLU A 120 -1.24 -18.87 -20.16
C GLU A 120 -2.12 -17.73 -20.69
N LEU A 121 -2.84 -17.01 -19.82
CA LEU A 121 -3.65 -15.85 -20.24
C LEU A 121 -2.79 -14.70 -20.77
N LEU A 122 -1.53 -14.58 -20.32
CA LEU A 122 -0.62 -13.56 -20.85
C LEU A 122 -0.25 -13.77 -22.33
N LYS A 123 -0.48 -14.97 -22.88
CA LYS A 123 -0.22 -15.28 -24.30
C LYS A 123 -1.34 -14.80 -25.23
N LEU A 124 -2.48 -14.42 -24.68
CA LEU A 124 -3.62 -13.91 -25.46
C LEU A 124 -3.37 -12.46 -25.89
N GLU A 125 -3.94 -12.07 -27.03
CA GLU A 125 -3.82 -10.71 -27.59
C GLU A 125 -4.84 -9.71 -26.99
N ASP A 126 -5.24 -9.89 -25.73
CA ASP A 126 -6.05 -8.91 -24.98
C ASP A 126 -5.15 -8.11 -24.02
N THR A 127 -4.78 -6.91 -24.45
CA THR A 127 -3.91 -6.01 -23.68
C THR A 127 -4.50 -5.54 -22.35
N GLY A 128 -5.83 -5.46 -22.23
CA GLY A 128 -6.52 -5.12 -20.99
C GLY A 128 -6.49 -6.27 -19.99
N LEU A 129 -6.74 -7.49 -20.47
CA LEU A 129 -6.61 -8.71 -19.69
C LEU A 129 -5.17 -8.93 -19.23
N GLN A 130 -4.19 -8.80 -20.14
CA GLN A 130 -2.76 -8.95 -19.82
C GLN A 130 -2.34 -8.02 -18.67
N ALA A 131 -2.79 -6.76 -18.70
CA ALA A 131 -2.48 -5.81 -17.63
C ALA A 131 -3.02 -6.26 -16.27
N GLY A 132 -4.29 -6.69 -16.20
CA GLY A 132 -4.88 -7.18 -14.96
C GLY A 132 -4.26 -8.48 -14.46
N VAL A 133 -3.99 -9.43 -15.36
CA VAL A 133 -3.32 -10.70 -15.01
C VAL A 133 -1.90 -10.47 -14.51
N LEU A 134 -1.17 -9.50 -15.07
CA LEU A 134 0.15 -9.11 -14.56
C LEU A 134 0.07 -8.50 -13.16
N GLU A 135 -0.94 -7.68 -12.88
CA GLU A 135 -1.16 -7.12 -11.54
C GLU A 135 -1.41 -8.25 -10.53
N THR A 136 -2.27 -9.21 -10.88
CA THR A 136 -2.53 -10.40 -10.06
C THR A 136 -1.27 -11.23 -9.83
N LEU A 137 -0.50 -11.53 -10.87
CA LEU A 137 0.76 -12.28 -10.73
C LEU A 137 1.83 -11.52 -9.95
N ALA A 138 1.90 -10.19 -10.09
CA ALA A 138 2.82 -9.34 -9.35
C ALA A 138 2.48 -9.28 -7.86
N PHE A 139 1.19 -9.22 -7.53
CA PHE A 139 0.64 -9.30 -6.17
C PHE A 139 1.00 -10.65 -5.52
N ARG A 140 0.71 -11.74 -6.23
CA ARG A 140 0.96 -13.12 -5.78
C ARG A 140 2.44 -13.48 -5.73
N GLN A 141 3.29 -12.69 -6.41
CA GLN A 141 4.74 -12.89 -6.50
C GLN A 141 5.13 -14.19 -7.21
N GLU A 142 4.30 -14.66 -8.13
CA GLU A 142 4.46 -15.96 -8.80
C GLU A 142 4.92 -15.85 -10.26
N ALA A 143 5.06 -14.64 -10.81
CA ALA A 143 5.58 -14.44 -12.16
C ALA A 143 7.12 -14.48 -12.20
N PRO A 144 7.73 -15.29 -13.10
CA PRO A 144 9.17 -15.24 -13.35
C PRO A 144 9.61 -13.87 -13.88
N VAL A 145 10.80 -13.43 -13.49
CA VAL A 145 11.34 -12.11 -13.88
C VAL A 145 11.52 -11.98 -15.40
N GLU A 146 11.80 -13.08 -16.08
CA GLU A 146 11.96 -13.14 -17.53
C GLU A 146 10.62 -12.88 -18.24
N VAL A 147 9.51 -13.35 -17.66
CA VAL A 147 8.17 -13.08 -18.18
C VAL A 147 7.84 -11.60 -17.97
N LEU A 148 8.08 -11.08 -16.76
CA LEU A 148 7.82 -9.67 -16.43
C LEU A 148 8.62 -8.71 -17.30
N ALA A 149 9.88 -9.01 -17.58
CA ALA A 149 10.76 -8.16 -18.39
C ALA A 149 10.22 -7.92 -19.81
N ARG A 150 9.47 -8.87 -20.39
CA ARG A 150 8.82 -8.71 -21.71
C ARG A 150 7.77 -7.60 -21.73
N PHE A 151 7.22 -7.26 -20.56
CA PHE A 151 6.17 -6.25 -20.44
C PHE A 151 6.70 -4.85 -20.12
N PHE A 152 8.01 -4.66 -19.94
CA PHE A 152 8.59 -3.32 -19.72
C PHE A 152 8.41 -2.37 -20.90
N THR A 153 8.22 -2.88 -22.10
CA THR A 153 7.97 -2.11 -23.33
C THR A 153 6.54 -2.28 -23.86
N HIS A 154 5.62 -2.79 -23.03
CA HIS A 154 4.24 -3.05 -23.43
C HIS A 154 3.44 -1.76 -23.71
N ASP A 155 2.50 -1.79 -24.65
CA ASP A 155 1.73 -0.60 -25.07
C ASP A 155 0.87 -0.01 -23.94
N LYS A 156 0.36 -0.85 -23.05
CA LYS A 156 -0.44 -0.42 -21.89
C LYS A 156 0.45 0.00 -20.71
N PRO A 157 0.34 1.24 -20.20
CA PRO A 157 1.07 1.68 -19.01
C PRO A 157 0.84 0.83 -17.76
N ARG A 158 -0.41 0.39 -17.51
CA ARG A 158 -0.73 -0.51 -16.38
C ARG A 158 0.10 -1.79 -16.40
N ALA A 159 0.23 -2.45 -17.55
CA ALA A 159 1.06 -3.65 -17.70
C ALA A 159 2.55 -3.37 -17.38
N ARG A 160 3.10 -2.24 -17.84
CA ARG A 160 4.49 -1.84 -17.53
C ARG A 160 4.69 -1.62 -16.03
N VAL A 161 3.76 -0.94 -15.38
CA VAL A 161 3.78 -0.70 -13.92
C VAL A 161 3.69 -2.02 -13.15
N ALA A 162 2.76 -2.89 -13.53
CA ALA A 162 2.58 -4.20 -12.91
C ALA A 162 3.83 -5.07 -13.04
N ALA A 163 4.44 -5.09 -14.23
CA ALA A 163 5.67 -5.81 -14.49
C ALA A 163 6.84 -5.33 -13.60
N LEU A 164 6.99 -4.01 -13.44
CA LEU A 164 8.04 -3.43 -12.59
C LEU A 164 7.80 -3.73 -11.10
N ARG A 165 6.56 -3.63 -10.62
CA ARG A 165 6.20 -3.96 -9.23
C ARG A 165 6.34 -5.45 -8.93
N GLY A 166 6.13 -6.31 -9.92
CA GLY A 166 6.34 -7.76 -9.82
C GLY A 166 7.82 -8.16 -9.78
N ALA A 167 8.70 -7.33 -10.34
CA ALA A 167 10.15 -7.56 -10.44
C ALA A 167 10.94 -6.52 -9.61
N PRO A 168 10.84 -6.55 -8.26
CA PRO A 168 11.44 -5.50 -7.44
C PRO A 168 12.97 -5.45 -7.58
N SER A 169 13.64 -6.56 -7.84
CA SER A 169 15.08 -6.58 -8.10
C SER A 169 15.32 -7.15 -9.49
N LEU A 170 15.93 -6.33 -10.35
CA LEU A 170 16.21 -6.65 -11.73
C LEU A 170 17.62 -7.24 -11.84
N PRO A 171 17.81 -8.31 -12.64
CA PRO A 171 19.13 -8.72 -13.05
C PRO A 171 19.89 -7.55 -13.69
N GLU A 172 21.20 -7.47 -13.46
CA GLU A 172 22.05 -6.33 -13.85
C GLU A 172 21.92 -5.96 -15.34
N GLU A 173 21.87 -6.97 -16.22
CA GLU A 173 21.69 -6.75 -17.65
C GLU A 173 20.31 -6.19 -18.00
N THR A 174 19.27 -6.71 -17.38
CA THR A 174 17.89 -6.22 -17.53
C THR A 174 17.78 -4.77 -17.06
N ALA A 175 18.40 -4.44 -15.92
CA ALA A 175 18.42 -3.08 -15.38
C ALA A 175 19.14 -2.12 -16.33
N ARG A 176 20.36 -2.47 -16.79
CA ARG A 176 21.11 -1.65 -17.76
C ARG A 176 20.32 -1.38 -19.03
N ARG A 177 19.64 -2.40 -19.57
CA ARG A 177 18.93 -2.32 -20.84
C ARG A 177 17.65 -1.48 -20.77
N HIS A 178 16.84 -1.65 -19.72
CA HIS A 178 15.48 -1.11 -19.70
C HIS A 178 15.30 0.10 -18.79
N LEU A 179 16.03 0.16 -17.66
CA LEU A 179 15.77 1.13 -16.60
C LEU A 179 15.90 2.59 -17.05
N PRO A 180 16.91 3.00 -17.87
CA PRO A 180 17.04 4.39 -18.30
C PRO A 180 15.78 4.93 -19.02
N ALA A 181 15.25 4.16 -19.98
CA ALA A 181 14.06 4.55 -20.74
C ALA A 181 12.77 4.51 -19.89
N LEU A 182 12.71 3.64 -18.87
CA LEU A 182 11.59 3.58 -17.94
C LEU A 182 11.58 4.77 -16.97
N LEU A 183 12.74 5.18 -16.47
CA LEU A 183 12.90 6.34 -15.60
C LEU A 183 12.61 7.66 -16.33
N ASP A 184 12.85 7.72 -17.64
CA ASP A 184 12.54 8.88 -18.49
C ASP A 184 11.13 8.86 -19.10
N SER A 185 10.32 7.86 -18.77
CA SER A 185 8.97 7.72 -19.34
C SER A 185 8.10 8.95 -19.05
N ALA A 186 7.29 9.42 -20.00
CA ALA A 186 6.31 10.47 -19.77
C ALA A 186 5.21 10.08 -18.74
N HIS A 187 4.96 8.78 -18.56
CA HIS A 187 3.92 8.30 -17.64
C HIS A 187 4.43 8.28 -16.18
N PRO A 188 3.84 9.04 -15.25
CA PRO A 188 4.33 9.18 -13.87
C PRO A 188 4.38 7.84 -13.13
N GLY A 189 3.36 7.00 -13.28
CA GLY A 189 3.33 5.67 -12.63
C GLY A 189 4.44 4.74 -13.09
N ILE A 190 4.90 4.84 -14.35
CA ILE A 190 6.00 4.01 -14.87
C ILE A 190 7.31 4.49 -14.27
N ARG A 191 7.53 5.81 -14.24
CA ARG A 191 8.71 6.39 -13.60
C ARG A 191 8.80 5.99 -12.12
N ALA A 192 7.70 6.09 -11.38
CA ALA A 192 7.66 5.74 -9.97
C ALA A 192 7.97 4.24 -9.72
N ALA A 193 7.36 3.34 -10.50
CA ALA A 193 7.66 1.91 -10.40
C ALA A 193 9.11 1.58 -10.80
N ALA A 194 9.65 2.28 -11.80
CA ALA A 194 11.04 2.13 -12.22
C ALA A 194 12.03 2.65 -11.17
N MET A 195 11.73 3.78 -10.51
CA MET A 195 12.53 4.28 -9.39
C MET A 195 12.63 3.23 -8.29
N GLU A 196 11.52 2.63 -7.90
CA GLU A 196 11.49 1.60 -6.86
C GLU A 196 12.27 0.34 -7.26
N ALA A 197 12.01 -0.21 -8.45
CA ALA A 197 12.72 -1.38 -8.95
C ALA A 197 14.23 -1.10 -9.10
N GLY A 198 14.60 0.09 -9.55
CA GLY A 198 15.99 0.50 -9.68
C GLY A 198 16.70 0.66 -8.33
N LEU A 199 16.04 1.22 -7.32
CA LEU A 199 16.57 1.33 -5.95
C LEU A 199 16.79 -0.05 -5.33
N ALA A 200 15.82 -0.94 -5.46
CA ALA A 200 15.93 -2.33 -4.98
C ALA A 200 16.99 -3.13 -5.76
N SER A 201 17.23 -2.79 -7.03
CA SER A 201 18.35 -3.33 -7.83
C SER A 201 19.71 -2.71 -7.49
N GLY A 202 19.74 -1.67 -6.65
CA GLY A 202 20.96 -1.00 -6.24
C GLY A 202 21.55 -0.05 -7.28
N VAL A 203 20.75 0.49 -8.21
CA VAL A 203 21.20 1.33 -9.32
C VAL A 203 21.17 2.81 -8.95
N GLN A 204 22.32 3.49 -9.05
CA GLN A 204 22.44 4.92 -8.72
C GLN A 204 21.51 5.83 -9.54
N LEU A 205 21.31 5.53 -10.83
CA LEU A 205 20.43 6.30 -11.72
C LEU A 205 19.00 6.43 -11.19
N ALA A 206 18.49 5.41 -10.48
CA ALA A 206 17.15 5.45 -9.91
C ALA A 206 17.05 6.45 -8.75
N TRP A 207 18.11 6.59 -7.95
CA TRP A 207 18.19 7.59 -6.89
C TRP A 207 18.25 9.01 -7.44
N GLU A 208 19.05 9.22 -8.49
CA GLU A 208 19.11 10.51 -9.19
C GLU A 208 17.75 10.90 -9.79
N ALA A 209 17.02 9.92 -10.34
CA ALA A 209 15.66 10.13 -10.83
C ALA A 209 14.69 10.53 -9.69
N CYS A 210 14.77 9.89 -8.52
CA CYS A 210 13.97 10.29 -7.35
C CYS A 210 14.26 11.74 -6.95
N ARG A 211 15.54 12.11 -6.84
CA ARG A 211 15.95 13.48 -6.51
C ARG A 211 15.46 14.49 -7.54
N LYS A 212 15.61 14.19 -8.83
CA LYS A 212 15.14 15.06 -9.92
C LYS A 212 13.63 15.27 -9.87
N ALA A 213 12.86 14.21 -9.60
CA ALA A 213 11.40 14.28 -9.51
C ALA A 213 10.90 15.13 -8.32
N VAL A 214 11.67 15.21 -7.24
CA VAL A 214 11.35 16.07 -6.08
C VAL A 214 11.85 17.51 -6.27
N GLN A 215 12.83 17.75 -7.14
CA GLN A 215 13.42 19.08 -7.36
C GLN A 215 12.77 19.85 -8.52
N ALA A 216 12.30 19.16 -9.56
CA ALA A 216 11.78 19.80 -10.75
C ALA A 216 10.34 20.29 -10.51
N PRO A 217 10.06 21.60 -10.64
CA PRO A 217 8.70 22.12 -10.55
C PRO A 217 7.77 21.39 -11.52
N GLY A 218 6.57 21.00 -11.05
CA GLY A 218 5.58 20.27 -11.84
C GLY A 218 5.87 18.77 -12.07
N ALA A 219 7.01 18.24 -11.60
CA ALA A 219 7.33 16.81 -11.67
C ALA A 219 7.15 16.08 -10.33
N HIS A 220 6.73 16.79 -9.29
CA HIS A 220 6.52 16.26 -7.95
C HIS A 220 5.52 15.11 -7.97
N THR A 221 5.93 13.98 -7.41
CA THR A 221 5.04 12.84 -7.19
C THR A 221 5.15 12.41 -5.73
N ARG A 222 4.02 12.02 -5.14
CA ARG A 222 3.98 11.46 -3.78
C ARG A 222 4.96 10.30 -3.64
N GLU A 223 5.05 9.46 -4.66
CA GLU A 223 5.93 8.29 -4.69
C GLU A 223 7.41 8.67 -4.64
N ALA A 224 7.84 9.67 -5.42
CA ALA A 224 9.23 10.12 -5.39
C ALA A 224 9.61 10.75 -4.05
N MET A 225 8.71 11.54 -3.44
CA MET A 225 8.92 12.10 -2.10
C MET A 225 9.08 10.99 -1.05
N VAL A 226 8.23 9.97 -1.10
CA VAL A 226 8.33 8.81 -0.20
C VAL A 226 9.66 8.07 -0.41
N LEU A 227 10.03 7.74 -1.64
CA LEU A 227 11.32 7.05 -1.91
C LEU A 227 12.52 7.88 -1.44
N LEU A 228 12.46 9.21 -1.61
CA LEU A 228 13.48 10.12 -1.10
C LEU A 228 13.54 10.10 0.43
N ALA A 229 12.41 10.09 1.13
CA ALA A 229 12.36 10.01 2.58
C ALA A 229 12.88 8.67 3.13
N LEU A 230 12.61 7.54 2.46
CA LEU A 230 13.09 6.22 2.87
C LEU A 230 14.61 6.07 2.72
N GLY A 231 15.15 6.67 1.66
CA GLY A 231 16.55 6.48 1.25
C GLY A 231 17.51 7.60 1.61
N GLY A 232 16.99 8.77 1.93
CA GLY A 232 17.76 10.01 2.09
C GLY A 232 18.33 10.20 3.48
N ASP A 233 19.26 11.14 3.56
CA ASP A 233 19.79 11.63 4.84
C ASP A 233 19.04 12.90 5.30
N GLU A 234 19.64 13.63 6.24
CA GLU A 234 19.08 14.87 6.76
C GLU A 234 18.92 15.95 5.67
N ALA A 235 19.80 16.00 4.67
CA ALA A 235 19.72 16.97 3.57
C ALA A 235 18.54 16.67 2.65
N GLU A 236 18.25 15.40 2.36
CA GLU A 236 17.04 15.02 1.64
C GLU A 236 15.77 15.30 2.44
N ALA A 237 15.76 15.04 3.75
CA ALA A 237 14.63 15.39 4.60
C ALA A 237 14.38 16.90 4.65
N ALA A 238 15.45 17.72 4.74
CA ALA A 238 15.34 19.19 4.68
C ALA A 238 14.70 19.66 3.37
N ARG A 239 15.06 19.07 2.22
CA ARG A 239 14.42 19.39 0.93
C ARG A 239 12.93 19.08 0.92
N LEU A 240 12.50 18.00 1.58
CA LEU A 240 11.09 17.67 1.72
C LEU A 240 10.37 18.64 2.66
N VAL A 241 11.06 19.15 3.68
CA VAL A 241 10.54 20.21 4.56
C VAL A 241 10.30 21.50 3.78
N ASP A 242 11.17 21.87 2.84
CA ASP A 242 10.99 23.06 1.99
C ASP A 242 9.69 22.99 1.15
N LEU A 243 9.21 21.79 0.81
CA LEU A 243 7.96 21.60 0.06
C LEU A 243 6.70 21.87 0.89
N LEU A 244 6.80 21.99 2.22
CA LEU A 244 5.66 22.29 3.09
C LEU A 244 5.11 23.71 2.89
N GLU A 245 5.92 24.60 2.34
CA GLU A 245 5.52 25.97 1.96
C GLU A 245 4.48 25.98 0.84
N SER A 246 4.46 24.94 -0.01
CA SER A 246 3.43 24.78 -1.04
C SER A 246 2.20 24.07 -0.48
N ALA A 247 1.05 24.77 -0.44
CA ALA A 247 -0.22 24.20 0.02
C ALA A 247 -0.61 22.92 -0.75
N GLU A 248 -0.36 22.89 -2.07
CA GLU A 248 -0.65 21.74 -2.94
C GLU A 248 0.20 20.50 -2.59
N LEU A 249 1.47 20.72 -2.20
CA LEU A 249 2.41 19.63 -1.93
C LEU A 249 2.46 19.23 -0.46
N ARG A 250 1.95 20.08 0.44
CA ARG A 250 2.10 19.96 1.89
C ARG A 250 1.67 18.60 2.43
N ALA A 251 0.50 18.10 2.02
CA ALA A 251 -0.01 16.81 2.46
C ALA A 251 0.88 15.64 2.01
N HIS A 252 1.36 15.67 0.76
CA HIS A 252 2.27 14.66 0.21
C HIS A 252 3.66 14.71 0.88
N ALA A 253 4.16 15.91 1.16
CA ALA A 253 5.42 16.12 1.85
C ALA A 253 5.36 15.64 3.31
N LEU A 254 4.30 15.96 4.06
CA LEU A 254 4.11 15.45 5.43
C LEU A 254 4.01 13.92 5.48
N TRP A 255 3.25 13.32 4.55
CA TRP A 255 3.18 11.87 4.42
C TRP A 255 4.57 11.26 4.23
N ALA A 256 5.35 11.79 3.29
CA ALA A 256 6.71 11.32 3.03
C ALA A 256 7.65 11.53 4.24
N LEU A 257 7.63 12.71 4.85
CA LEU A 257 8.45 13.08 6.00
C LEU A 257 8.26 12.11 7.18
N GLY A 258 7.06 11.59 7.38
CA GLY A 258 6.77 10.57 8.40
C GLY A 258 7.54 9.25 8.24
N PHE A 259 8.21 9.02 7.10
CA PHE A 259 9.09 7.88 6.87
C PHE A 259 10.58 8.23 6.91
N SER A 260 10.92 9.52 7.00
CA SER A 260 12.31 9.99 7.03
C SER A 260 13.00 9.67 8.35
N GLY A 261 12.28 9.78 9.47
CA GLY A 261 12.83 9.57 10.81
C GLY A 261 13.82 10.65 11.26
N GLN A 262 13.89 11.79 10.57
CA GLN A 262 14.88 12.84 10.84
C GLN A 262 14.33 13.90 11.79
N VAL A 263 15.20 14.49 12.62
CA VAL A 263 14.81 15.54 13.57
C VAL A 263 14.21 16.76 12.87
N VAL A 264 14.79 17.18 11.74
CA VAL A 264 14.25 18.30 10.95
C VAL A 264 12.80 18.05 10.49
N ALA A 265 12.46 16.80 10.18
CA ALA A 265 11.11 16.40 9.82
C ALA A 265 10.17 16.44 11.03
N MET A 266 10.61 15.95 12.19
CA MET A 266 9.85 16.00 13.44
C MET A 266 9.52 17.45 13.84
N GLU A 267 10.51 18.34 13.79
CA GLU A 267 10.33 19.77 14.06
C GLU A 267 9.36 20.43 13.08
N ALA A 268 9.43 20.06 11.80
CA ALA A 268 8.50 20.54 10.79
C ALA A 268 7.07 20.04 11.05
N CYS A 269 6.88 18.78 11.44
CA CYS A 269 5.57 18.24 11.80
C CYS A 269 4.96 19.00 12.99
N VAL A 270 5.75 19.28 14.04
CA VAL A 270 5.28 20.03 15.22
C VAL A 270 4.79 21.44 14.86
N LYS A 271 5.43 22.11 13.89
CA LYS A 271 4.98 23.42 13.39
C LYS A 271 3.63 23.34 12.67
N HIS A 272 3.35 22.21 12.01
CA HIS A 272 2.14 22.00 11.21
C HIS A 272 0.96 21.39 11.98
N LEU A 273 1.12 21.05 13.26
CA LEU A 273 0.01 20.56 14.11
C LEU A 273 -1.14 21.56 14.23
N ALA A 274 -0.86 22.86 14.07
CA ALA A 274 -1.86 23.93 14.16
C ALA A 274 -2.43 24.34 12.80
N VAL A 275 -2.09 23.65 11.71
CA VAL A 275 -2.59 23.95 10.35
C VAL A 275 -3.75 23.02 10.06
N PRO A 276 -5.02 23.49 10.05
CA PRO A 276 -6.18 22.61 10.07
C PRO A 276 -6.24 21.59 8.94
N ASP A 277 -5.86 22.00 7.72
CA ASP A 277 -5.86 21.12 6.52
C ASP A 277 -4.95 19.89 6.65
N VAL A 278 -3.90 19.97 7.47
CA VAL A 278 -2.86 18.94 7.54
C VAL A 278 -2.48 18.51 8.95
N ALA A 279 -3.16 19.04 9.98
CA ALA A 279 -2.84 18.78 11.38
C ALA A 279 -2.83 17.28 11.71
N ARG A 280 -3.85 16.55 11.22
CA ARG A 280 -3.97 15.09 11.37
C ARG A 280 -2.78 14.34 10.77
N LEU A 281 -2.38 14.70 9.55
CA LEU A 281 -1.21 14.11 8.87
C LEU A 281 0.11 14.47 9.55
N ALA A 282 0.27 15.71 10.01
CA ALA A 282 1.44 16.15 10.75
C ALA A 282 1.59 15.39 12.08
N GLY A 283 0.47 15.18 12.77
CA GLY A 283 0.39 14.34 13.95
C GLY A 283 0.81 12.90 13.65
N GLU A 284 0.22 12.27 12.65
CA GLU A 284 0.55 10.90 12.25
C GLU A 284 2.04 10.75 11.90
N ALA A 285 2.60 11.67 11.12
CA ALA A 285 4.00 11.67 10.73
C ALA A 285 4.93 11.80 11.96
N LEU A 286 4.59 12.69 12.91
CA LEU A 286 5.32 12.84 14.16
C LEU A 286 5.26 11.57 14.99
N SER A 287 4.08 10.97 15.15
CA SER A 287 3.88 9.69 15.84
C SER A 287 4.73 8.57 15.25
N ALA A 288 4.72 8.43 13.93
CA ALA A 288 5.47 7.40 13.24
C ALA A 288 6.98 7.49 13.46
N MET A 289 7.54 8.70 13.54
CA MET A 289 8.98 8.89 13.77
C MET A 289 9.35 8.79 15.25
N THR A 290 8.49 9.29 16.15
CA THR A 290 8.84 9.50 17.56
C THR A 290 8.30 8.45 18.53
N GLY A 291 7.36 7.62 18.07
CA GLY A 291 6.65 6.62 18.89
C GLY A 291 5.56 7.22 19.78
N LEU A 292 5.26 8.52 19.67
CA LEU A 292 4.12 9.14 20.35
C LEU A 292 2.82 8.52 19.82
N ARG A 293 1.91 8.10 20.70
CA ARG A 293 0.56 7.70 20.31
C ARG A 293 -0.40 8.88 20.45
N LEU A 294 -1.09 9.22 19.37
CA LEU A 294 -2.12 10.27 19.35
C LEU A 294 -3.43 9.70 19.88
N GLU A 295 -3.44 9.45 21.18
CA GLU A 295 -4.56 8.90 21.92
C GLU A 295 -4.70 9.69 23.22
N SER A 296 -5.90 9.70 23.80
CA SER A 296 -6.16 10.29 25.12
C SER A 296 -5.65 11.73 25.23
N ALA A 297 -4.64 12.01 26.04
CA ALA A 297 -4.12 13.36 26.31
C ALA A 297 -3.47 14.05 25.11
N TYR A 298 -3.18 13.32 24.02
CA TYR A 298 -2.52 13.88 22.83
C TYR A 298 -3.46 14.01 21.63
N ALA A 299 -4.73 13.65 21.78
CA ALA A 299 -5.75 13.78 20.75
C ALA A 299 -6.95 14.55 21.31
N LEU A 300 -7.64 15.28 20.44
CA LEU A 300 -8.91 15.90 20.81
C LEU A 300 -9.96 14.81 21.08
N PRO A 301 -10.93 15.06 21.97
CA PRO A 301 -12.05 14.16 22.21
C PRO A 301 -12.83 13.84 20.91
N PRO A 302 -13.48 12.66 20.83
CA PRO A 302 -14.31 12.32 19.67
C PRO A 302 -15.37 13.40 19.39
N GLY A 303 -15.46 13.82 18.12
CA GLY A 303 -16.37 14.87 17.67
C GLY A 303 -15.80 16.30 17.74
N GLU A 304 -14.71 16.52 18.48
CA GLU A 304 -13.99 17.78 18.47
C GLU A 304 -12.99 17.86 17.30
N ARG A 305 -12.84 19.05 16.73
CA ARG A 305 -11.98 19.35 15.57
C ARG A 305 -11.27 20.67 15.85
N LEU A 306 -10.18 20.95 15.13
CA LEU A 306 -9.57 22.28 15.18
C LEU A 306 -10.54 23.35 14.64
N GLU A 307 -10.41 24.57 15.14
CA GLU A 307 -11.04 25.73 14.54
C GLU A 307 -10.57 25.86 13.07
N ASP A 308 -11.48 26.23 12.18
CA ASP A 308 -11.27 26.28 10.72
C ASP A 308 -10.86 24.93 10.07
N ALA A 309 -11.14 23.80 10.73
CA ALA A 309 -10.99 22.48 10.12
C ALA A 309 -11.86 22.35 8.85
N PRO A 310 -11.34 21.68 7.79
CA PRO A 310 -12.14 21.35 6.63
C PRO A 310 -13.42 20.58 7.02
N VAL A 311 -14.52 20.92 6.35
CA VAL A 311 -15.78 20.21 6.49
C VAL A 311 -15.58 18.75 6.01
N PRO A 312 -15.93 17.75 6.84
CA PRO A 312 -15.83 16.34 6.45
C PRO A 312 -16.60 16.06 5.16
N PRO A 313 -16.15 15.09 4.34
CA PRO A 313 -16.82 14.73 3.09
C PRO A 313 -18.34 14.58 3.24
N GLU A 314 -18.80 13.86 4.26
CA GLU A 314 -20.22 13.59 4.51
C GLU A 314 -21.07 14.82 4.87
N GLU A 315 -20.43 15.92 5.27
CA GLU A 315 -21.08 17.20 5.60
C GLU A 315 -20.96 18.22 4.44
N GLN A 316 -20.34 17.85 3.30
CA GLN A 316 -20.20 18.76 2.15
C GLN A 316 -21.50 18.91 1.37
N GLU A 317 -21.96 20.14 1.20
CA GLU A 317 -23.21 20.46 0.50
C GLU A 317 -23.05 20.60 -1.02
N SER A 318 -21.82 20.62 -1.54
CA SER A 318 -21.55 20.78 -2.96
C SER A 318 -21.92 19.50 -3.72
N PRO A 319 -22.74 19.58 -4.80
CA PRO A 319 -23.04 18.40 -5.62
C PRO A 319 -21.81 17.87 -6.38
N ASP A 320 -20.77 18.67 -6.52
CA ASP A 320 -19.48 18.29 -7.14
C ASP A 320 -18.43 17.83 -6.11
N ALA A 321 -18.79 17.72 -4.82
CA ALA A 321 -17.88 17.25 -3.79
C ALA A 321 -17.51 15.77 -3.98
N ASP A 322 -16.24 15.44 -3.80
CA ASP A 322 -15.82 14.05 -3.66
C ASP A 322 -16.17 13.56 -2.24
N LEU A 323 -17.27 12.83 -2.15
CA LEU A 323 -17.78 12.26 -0.90
C LEU A 323 -17.07 10.94 -0.53
N THR A 324 -16.06 10.51 -1.30
CA THR A 324 -15.33 9.27 -1.04
C THR A 324 -14.50 9.43 0.24
N PRO A 325 -14.79 8.68 1.32
CA PRO A 325 -14.00 8.75 2.54
C PRO A 325 -12.56 8.29 2.25
N ARG A 326 -11.58 9.06 2.70
CA ARG A 326 -10.16 8.72 2.56
C ARG A 326 -9.63 8.21 3.89
N PRO A 327 -8.61 7.34 3.90
CA PRO A 327 -8.00 6.89 5.14
C PRO A 327 -7.50 7.99 6.08
N GLU A 328 -7.10 9.16 5.55
CA GLU A 328 -6.71 10.30 6.39
C GLU A 328 -7.87 10.97 7.13
N ASP A 329 -9.12 10.75 6.71
CA ASP A 329 -10.29 11.35 7.36
C ASP A 329 -10.57 10.70 8.73
N ASP A 330 -10.16 9.45 8.93
CA ASP A 330 -10.25 8.70 10.19
C ASP A 330 -9.07 8.99 11.16
N LEU A 331 -8.10 9.81 10.77
CA LEU A 331 -6.98 10.16 11.66
C LEU A 331 -7.47 11.00 12.85
N PRO A 332 -6.93 10.78 14.06
CA PRO A 332 -7.25 11.59 15.22
C PRO A 332 -6.76 13.04 15.04
N TRP A 333 -7.56 13.99 15.51
CA TRP A 333 -7.11 15.38 15.62
C TRP A 333 -6.11 15.51 16.78
N PRO A 334 -4.90 16.06 16.55
CA PRO A 334 -3.92 16.20 17.63
C PRO A 334 -4.34 17.31 18.61
N ASP A 335 -4.14 17.07 19.91
CA ASP A 335 -4.12 18.17 20.89
C ASP A 335 -2.80 18.94 20.71
N VAL A 336 -2.88 20.09 20.05
CA VAL A 336 -1.70 20.86 19.64
C VAL A 336 -0.82 21.27 20.82
N ALA A 337 -1.44 21.65 21.95
CA ALA A 337 -0.70 22.10 23.12
C ALA A 337 0.00 20.92 23.80
N ALA A 338 -0.73 19.84 24.06
CA ALA A 338 -0.19 18.65 24.71
C ALA A 338 0.93 17.99 23.88
N VAL A 339 0.77 17.92 22.55
CA VAL A 339 1.80 17.36 21.66
C VAL A 339 3.05 18.26 21.62
N LYS A 340 2.89 19.59 21.61
CA LYS A 340 4.02 20.54 21.66
C LYS A 340 4.78 20.44 22.99
N ASP A 341 4.07 20.34 24.11
CA ASP A 341 4.67 20.19 25.42
C ASP A 341 5.43 18.87 25.55
N TRP A 342 4.83 17.78 25.05
CA TRP A 342 5.51 16.50 24.97
C TRP A 342 6.79 16.60 24.13
N TRP A 343 6.74 17.25 22.96
CA TRP A 343 7.91 17.43 22.11
C TRP A 343 9.00 18.24 22.82
N ALA A 344 8.65 19.33 23.49
CA ALA A 344 9.61 20.15 24.23
C ALA A 344 10.38 19.35 25.30
N GLN A 345 9.69 18.42 25.97
CA GLN A 345 10.27 17.55 27.00
C GLN A 345 11.10 16.40 26.42
N ASN A 346 10.73 15.90 25.23
CA ASN A 346 11.31 14.68 24.67
C ASN A 346 12.34 14.91 23.56
N ARG A 347 12.37 16.08 22.92
CA ARG A 347 13.22 16.35 21.73
C ARG A 347 14.71 16.05 21.96
N ALA A 348 15.20 16.23 23.19
CA ALA A 348 16.62 16.01 23.53
C ALA A 348 17.08 14.55 23.36
N ARG A 349 16.16 13.57 23.32
CA ARG A 349 16.50 12.15 23.09
C ARG A 349 16.77 11.81 21.63
N PHE A 350 16.43 12.72 20.71
CA PHE A 350 16.61 12.51 19.27
C PHE A 350 17.89 13.20 18.80
N ALA A 351 18.88 12.40 18.44
CA ALA A 351 20.18 12.88 17.99
C ALA A 351 20.15 13.25 16.50
N LYS A 352 20.75 14.39 16.18
CA LYS A 352 21.00 14.81 14.79
C LYS A 352 21.82 13.75 14.05
N GLY A 353 21.49 13.49 12.79
CA GLY A 353 22.14 12.46 11.97
C GLY A 353 21.71 11.02 12.25
N THR A 354 20.89 10.78 13.28
CA THR A 354 20.28 9.47 13.54
C THR A 354 18.87 9.44 12.98
N ARG A 355 18.58 8.42 12.16
CA ARG A 355 17.22 8.14 11.69
C ARG A 355 16.45 7.38 12.77
N TYR A 356 15.21 7.75 13.02
CA TYR A 356 14.31 7.09 13.98
C TYR A 356 13.05 6.51 13.32
N LEU A 357 12.56 5.41 13.88
CA LEU A 357 11.26 4.83 13.56
C LEU A 357 10.61 4.40 14.87
N GLN A 358 9.39 4.86 15.12
CA GLN A 358 8.64 4.65 16.37
C GLN A 358 9.46 4.98 17.63
N GLY A 359 10.29 6.03 17.57
CA GLY A 359 11.10 6.48 18.69
C GLY A 359 12.40 5.70 18.92
N GLN A 360 12.68 4.69 18.10
CA GLN A 360 13.90 3.89 18.17
C GLN A 360 14.88 4.25 17.04
N PRO A 361 16.20 4.22 17.26
CA PRO A 361 17.17 4.32 16.18
C PRO A 361 16.92 3.26 15.11
N PHE A 362 16.88 3.69 13.85
CA PHE A 362 16.49 2.85 12.73
C PHE A 362 17.43 1.66 12.55
N SER A 363 16.85 0.48 12.43
CA SER A 363 17.56 -0.75 12.13
C SER A 363 16.62 -1.74 11.45
N GLY A 364 17.18 -2.80 10.86
CA GLY A 364 16.40 -3.88 10.29
C GLY A 364 15.35 -4.49 11.23
N PRO A 365 15.72 -4.87 12.47
CA PRO A 365 14.76 -5.34 13.47
C PRO A 365 13.64 -4.34 13.75
N VAL A 366 13.96 -3.05 13.91
CA VAL A 366 12.97 -1.98 14.14
C VAL A 366 12.00 -1.84 12.95
N LEU A 367 12.50 -1.94 11.72
CA LEU A 367 11.64 -1.90 10.52
C LEU A 367 10.66 -3.08 10.48
N VAL A 368 11.13 -4.30 10.80
CA VAL A 368 10.28 -5.50 10.82
C VAL A 368 9.28 -5.46 11.97
N GLU A 369 9.67 -4.95 13.14
CA GLU A 369 8.76 -4.72 14.26
C GLU A 369 7.68 -3.70 13.91
N ALA A 370 8.07 -2.56 13.34
CA ALA A 370 7.14 -1.52 12.90
C ALA A 370 6.16 -2.03 11.84
N LEU A 371 6.56 -2.97 10.98
CA LEU A 371 5.66 -3.62 10.03
C LEU A 371 4.56 -4.48 10.68
N GLY A 372 4.77 -4.94 11.91
CA GLY A 372 3.75 -5.68 12.69
C GLY A 372 2.87 -4.76 13.54
N SER A 373 3.41 -3.64 14.04
CA SER A 373 2.75 -2.77 15.02
C SER A 373 2.19 -1.47 14.47
N SER A 374 2.61 -1.02 13.27
CA SER A 374 2.14 0.25 12.70
C SER A 374 0.70 0.16 12.21
N PRO A 375 -0.01 1.31 12.15
CA PRO A 375 -1.27 1.43 11.44
C PRO A 375 -1.23 0.84 10.04
N MET A 376 -2.31 0.16 9.63
CA MET A 376 -2.39 -0.61 8.39
C MET A 376 -1.94 0.19 7.17
N ARG A 377 -2.40 1.44 7.02
CA ARG A 377 -2.04 2.33 5.90
C ARG A 377 -0.54 2.60 5.74
N ARG A 378 0.22 2.56 6.83
CA ARG A 378 1.67 2.84 6.83
C ARG A 378 2.48 1.62 6.42
N ARG A 379 1.94 0.42 6.65
CA ARG A 379 2.64 -0.85 6.44
C ARG A 379 3.02 -1.05 4.98
N HIS A 380 2.22 -0.57 4.03
CA HIS A 380 2.54 -0.64 2.60
C HIS A 380 3.87 0.05 2.27
N VAL A 381 4.12 1.24 2.81
CA VAL A 381 5.36 1.99 2.54
C VAL A 381 6.55 1.35 3.27
N LEU A 382 6.36 0.90 4.51
CA LEU A 382 7.41 0.17 5.24
C LEU A 382 7.79 -1.15 4.54
N ALA A 383 6.82 -1.83 3.90
CA ALA A 383 7.06 -3.06 3.16
C ALA A 383 7.90 -2.77 1.91
N ARG A 384 7.63 -1.67 1.20
CA ARG A 384 8.47 -1.19 0.08
C ARG A 384 9.90 -0.92 0.54
N GLU A 385 10.08 -0.27 1.69
CA GLU A 385 11.42 -0.05 2.26
C GLU A 385 12.16 -1.35 2.52
N LEU A 386 11.48 -2.33 3.14
CA LEU A 386 12.07 -3.64 3.41
C LEU A 386 12.46 -4.34 2.10
N THR A 387 11.59 -4.30 1.08
CA THR A 387 11.87 -4.84 -0.25
C THR A 387 13.09 -4.18 -0.88
N ILE A 388 13.22 -2.86 -0.82
CA ILE A 388 14.39 -2.14 -1.36
C ILE A 388 15.67 -2.54 -0.63
N ARG A 389 15.67 -2.49 0.70
CA ARG A 389 16.87 -2.76 1.52
C ARG A 389 17.33 -4.21 1.44
N THR A 390 16.41 -5.13 1.14
CA THR A 390 16.68 -6.56 0.99
C THR A 390 16.84 -6.99 -0.46
N ARG A 391 16.85 -6.03 -1.41
CA ARG A 391 16.96 -6.28 -2.86
C ARG A 391 15.94 -7.29 -3.36
N GLY A 392 14.70 -7.16 -2.92
CA GLY A 392 13.60 -8.03 -3.29
C GLY A 392 13.50 -9.33 -2.51
N GLN A 393 14.45 -9.66 -1.62
CA GLN A 393 14.41 -10.92 -0.86
C GLN A 393 13.18 -11.01 0.06
N HIS A 394 12.79 -9.91 0.70
CA HIS A 394 11.60 -9.85 1.55
C HIS A 394 10.56 -8.92 0.97
N ARG A 395 9.39 -9.49 0.65
CA ARG A 395 8.21 -8.78 0.15
C ARG A 395 7.03 -9.14 1.04
N ILE A 396 6.58 -8.19 1.84
CA ILE A 396 5.42 -8.39 2.71
C ILE A 396 4.15 -8.05 1.91
N PRO A 397 3.25 -9.02 1.67
CA PRO A 397 2.05 -8.81 0.86
C PRO A 397 0.98 -8.12 1.72
N THR A 398 1.21 -6.84 2.05
CA THR A 398 0.40 -6.05 3.00
C THR A 398 -1.09 -5.88 2.66
N ARG A 399 -1.52 -6.37 1.49
CA ARG A 399 -2.91 -6.38 1.01
C ARG A 399 -3.49 -7.80 0.80
N ALA A 400 -2.75 -8.84 1.16
CA ALA A 400 -3.25 -10.22 1.20
C ALA A 400 -3.89 -10.53 2.56
N PHE A 401 -4.46 -11.71 2.74
CA PHE A 401 -4.96 -12.12 4.05
C PHE A 401 -3.86 -12.08 5.12
N THR A 402 -4.24 -11.73 6.34
CA THR A 402 -3.34 -11.44 7.47
C THR A 402 -2.40 -12.60 7.78
N HIS A 403 -2.85 -13.86 7.63
CA HIS A 403 -2.00 -15.01 7.86
C HIS A 403 -0.79 -15.06 6.89
N HIS A 404 -0.96 -14.78 5.59
CA HIS A 404 0.14 -14.65 4.64
C HIS A 404 1.09 -13.50 5.00
N GLN A 405 0.54 -12.40 5.54
CA GLN A 405 1.34 -11.29 6.02
C GLN A 405 2.20 -11.69 7.22
N HIS A 406 1.62 -12.41 8.19
CA HIS A 406 2.33 -12.94 9.36
C HIS A 406 3.45 -13.90 8.98
N GLU A 407 3.19 -14.82 8.05
CA GLU A 407 4.23 -15.73 7.55
C GLU A 407 5.38 -14.99 6.88
N ALA A 408 5.08 -14.02 6.02
CA ALA A 408 6.11 -13.20 5.38
C ALA A 408 6.92 -12.39 6.41
N LEU A 409 6.27 -11.86 7.45
CA LEU A 409 6.93 -11.15 8.54
C LEU A 409 7.81 -12.08 9.38
N ALA A 410 7.38 -13.31 9.65
CA ALA A 410 8.18 -14.30 10.36
C ALA A 410 9.48 -14.62 9.60
N ARG A 411 9.40 -14.80 8.27
CA ARG A 411 10.58 -14.99 7.41
C ARG A 411 11.51 -13.78 7.42
N ALA A 412 10.96 -12.56 7.37
CA ALA A 412 11.74 -11.34 7.45
C ALA A 412 12.46 -11.20 8.81
N LYS A 413 11.75 -11.49 9.92
CA LYS A 413 12.27 -11.43 11.29
C LYS A 413 13.53 -12.27 11.47
N ALA A 414 13.58 -13.46 10.86
CA ALA A 414 14.74 -14.36 10.94
C ALA A 414 16.04 -13.78 10.35
N THR A 415 15.95 -12.76 9.49
CA THR A 415 17.12 -12.15 8.83
C THR A 415 17.19 -10.64 9.01
N ALA A 416 16.33 -10.07 9.86
CA ALA A 416 16.19 -8.62 10.05
C ALA A 416 17.52 -7.94 10.44
N ALA A 417 18.36 -8.59 11.23
CA ALA A 417 19.68 -8.07 11.63
C ALA A 417 20.64 -7.83 10.45
N ARG A 418 20.39 -8.43 9.28
CA ARG A 418 21.21 -8.26 8.06
C ARG A 418 20.77 -7.07 7.20
N VAL A 419 19.60 -6.49 7.49
CA VAL A 419 19.07 -5.33 6.76
C VAL A 419 19.89 -4.10 7.14
N ARG A 420 20.50 -3.47 6.14
CA ARG A 420 21.37 -2.30 6.35
C ARG A 420 20.55 -1.08 6.73
N ALA A 421 20.98 -0.37 7.77
CA ALA A 421 20.37 0.86 8.25
C ALA A 421 20.89 2.15 7.56
N ALA A 422 21.99 2.05 6.80
CA ALA A 422 22.59 3.19 6.11
C ALA A 422 21.61 3.84 5.10
N PRO A 423 21.76 5.14 4.80
CA PRO A 423 21.03 5.79 3.71
C PRO A 423 21.15 4.97 2.41
N LEU A 424 20.06 4.85 1.66
CA LEU A 424 20.09 4.07 0.42
C LEU A 424 21.13 4.64 -0.54
N ALA A 425 21.20 5.97 -0.65
CA ALA A 425 22.16 6.70 -1.47
C ALA A 425 23.62 6.26 -1.28
N SER A 426 24.03 5.83 -0.08
CA SER A 426 25.40 5.40 0.20
C SER A 426 25.67 3.93 -0.13
N THR A 427 24.67 3.19 -0.61
CA THR A 427 24.74 1.73 -0.85
C THR A 427 24.51 1.32 -2.30
N LEU A 428 24.14 2.27 -3.15
CA LEU A 428 23.92 2.07 -4.58
C LEU A 428 25.26 1.97 -5.32
N ARG A 429 25.21 1.33 -6.50
CA ARG A 429 26.34 1.08 -7.38
C ARG A 429 26.23 1.89 -8.66
#